data_AF-A0A454CW72-F1
#
_entry.id   AF-A0A454CW72-F1
#
_cell.length_a   1.000
_cell.length_b   1.000
_cell.length_c   1.000
_cell.angle_alpha   90.00
_cell.angle_beta   90.00
_cell.angle_gamma   90.00
#
_symmetry.space_group_name_H-M   'P 1'
#
loop_
_entity.id
_entity.type
_entity.pdbx_description
1 polymer ?
#
loop_
_entity_poly.entity_id
_entity_poly.type
_entity_poly.pdbx_seq_one_letter_code
_entity_poly.pdbx_strand_id
1 'polypeptide(L)'
;MSIAFYKEIGFSNEQIGYYSKLIGWGATMLFTFVGSMFNVKFGIVRGLMIGGIAMAASNLMFAWIAKVGPNEHLFLATIIVDNFTTAFSTVAFVSFLTILTGQAFSATQYALLASLGNFGRTTLASFSGELVDYLNDWTTFFVITAVMVVPSLIMLYSLRHYFTELLEKARQRN
;
A
#
# COMPACT_ATOMS: atom_id res chain seq x y z
N MET A 1 -7.78 -5.15 4.87
CA MET A 1 -9.12 -5.03 4.25
C MET A 1 -10.21 -5.47 5.21
N SER A 2 -11.43 -4.96 5.05
CA SER A 2 -12.54 -5.26 5.96
C SER A 2 -13.01 -6.70 5.76
N ILE A 3 -13.30 -7.37 6.88
CA ILE A 3 -13.97 -8.68 6.88
C ILE A 3 -15.38 -8.54 6.28
N ALA A 4 -15.99 -7.35 6.39
CA ALA A 4 -17.29 -7.01 5.82
C ALA A 4 -17.32 -7.24 4.30
N PHE A 5 -16.35 -6.70 3.55
CA PHE A 5 -16.25 -6.89 2.10
C PHE A 5 -16.30 -8.36 1.68
N TYR A 6 -15.45 -9.21 2.28
CA TYR A 6 -15.38 -10.62 1.91
C TYR A 6 -16.67 -11.37 2.29
N LYS A 7 -17.30 -11.01 3.42
CA LYS A 7 -18.57 -11.60 3.84
C LYS A 7 -19.70 -11.24 2.89
N GLU A 8 -19.78 -9.98 2.46
CA GLU A 8 -20.82 -9.49 1.56
C GLU A 8 -20.71 -10.09 0.15
N ILE A 9 -19.49 -10.41 -0.29
CA ILE A 9 -19.29 -11.19 -1.52
C ILE A 9 -19.73 -12.65 -1.38
N GLY A 10 -19.78 -13.19 -0.16
CA GLY A 10 -20.22 -14.56 0.13
C GLY A 10 -19.10 -15.53 0.52
N PHE A 11 -17.91 -15.05 0.90
CA PHE A 11 -16.87 -15.92 1.46
C PHE A 11 -17.18 -16.33 2.90
N SER A 12 -16.82 -17.58 3.26
CA SER A 12 -16.97 -18.07 4.62
C SER A 12 -15.93 -17.48 5.57
N ASN A 13 -16.24 -17.41 6.87
CA ASN A 13 -15.28 -16.97 7.88
C ASN A 13 -14.00 -17.83 7.90
N GLU A 14 -14.12 -19.12 7.58
CA GLU A 14 -13.01 -20.07 7.51
C GLU A 14 -12.09 -19.74 6.33
N GLN A 15 -12.65 -19.51 5.13
CA GLN A 15 -11.89 -19.07 3.97
C GLN A 15 -11.19 -17.73 4.23
N ILE A 16 -11.92 -16.75 4.79
CA ILE A 16 -11.35 -15.44 5.14
C ILE A 16 -10.21 -15.60 6.15
N GLY A 17 -10.39 -16.43 7.18
CA GLY A 17 -9.38 -16.69 8.19
C GLY A 17 -8.13 -17.36 7.59
N TYR A 18 -8.33 -18.37 6.75
CA TYR A 18 -7.23 -19.12 6.15
C TYR A 18 -6.42 -18.27 5.16
N TYR A 19 -7.08 -17.67 4.17
CA TYR A 19 -6.40 -16.93 3.11
C TYR A 19 -5.90 -15.56 3.60
N SER A 20 -6.75 -14.74 4.22
CA SER A 20 -6.37 -13.37 4.58
C SER A 20 -5.50 -13.29 5.83
N LYS A 21 -5.67 -14.18 6.82
CA LYS A 21 -4.87 -14.11 8.06
C LYS A 21 -3.64 -15.01 8.05
N LEU A 22 -3.76 -16.29 7.67
CA LEU A 22 -2.61 -17.20 7.74
C LEU A 22 -1.68 -17.00 6.54
N ILE A 23 -2.22 -17.12 5.32
CA ILE A 23 -1.43 -16.96 4.10
C ILE A 23 -0.98 -15.51 3.95
N GLY A 24 -1.89 -14.54 4.12
CA GLY A 24 -1.56 -13.12 4.00
C GLY A 24 -0.44 -12.66 4.95
N TRP A 25 -0.49 -13.05 6.22
CA TRP A 25 0.55 -12.70 7.19
C TRP A 25 1.92 -13.30 6.83
N GLY A 26 1.95 -14.59 6.49
CA GLY A 26 3.18 -15.27 6.07
C GLY A 26 3.77 -14.67 4.79
N ALA A 27 2.90 -14.38 3.81
CA ALA A 27 3.27 -13.74 2.56
C ALA A 27 3.84 -12.34 2.79
N THR A 28 3.20 -11.49 3.60
CA THR A 28 3.71 -10.15 3.92
C THR A 28 5.09 -10.20 4.55
N MET A 29 5.33 -11.13 5.49
CA MET A 29 6.64 -11.28 6.12
C MET A 29 7.71 -11.65 5.07
N LEU A 30 7.46 -12.67 4.25
CA LEU A 30 8.34 -13.07 3.15
C LEU A 30 8.60 -11.92 2.17
N PHE A 31 7.56 -11.25 1.72
CA PHE A 31 7.66 -10.16 0.75
C PHE A 31 8.28 -8.90 1.32
N THR A 32 8.26 -8.70 2.64
CA THR A 32 8.98 -7.58 3.27
C THR A 32 10.50 -7.78 3.12
N PHE A 33 11.01 -8.99 3.35
CA PHE A 33 12.42 -9.30 3.14
C PHE A 33 12.81 -9.15 1.67
N VAL A 34 12.01 -9.74 0.78
CA VAL A 34 12.24 -9.66 -0.68
C VAL A 34 12.18 -8.21 -1.17
N GLY A 35 11.12 -7.48 -0.81
CA GLY A 35 10.89 -6.09 -1.18
C GLY A 35 11.98 -5.16 -0.67
N SER A 36 12.50 -5.39 0.53
CA SER A 36 13.66 -4.65 1.08
C SER A 36 14.91 -4.81 0.24
N MET A 37 15.23 -6.03 -0.17
CA MET A 37 16.40 -6.30 -1.02
C MET A 37 16.29 -5.60 -2.39
N PHE A 38 15.10 -5.59 -2.99
CA PHE A 38 14.87 -4.93 -4.29
C PHE A 38 14.82 -3.41 -4.18
N ASN A 39 14.19 -2.85 -3.15
CA ASN A 39 14.02 -1.41 -2.99
C ASN A 39 15.37 -0.67 -2.90
N VAL A 40 16.39 -1.31 -2.31
CA VAL A 40 17.76 -0.76 -2.24
C VAL A 40 18.39 -0.53 -3.63
N LYS A 41 17.97 -1.27 -4.67
CA LYS A 41 18.59 -1.21 -6.02
C LYS A 41 17.99 -0.18 -6.97
N PHE A 42 16.70 0.14 -6.86
CA PHE A 42 15.99 0.95 -7.89
C PHE A 42 15.93 2.44 -7.59
N GLY A 43 16.32 2.85 -6.38
CA GLY A 43 16.20 4.24 -5.91
C GLY A 43 14.80 4.55 -5.40
N ILE A 44 14.72 5.43 -4.40
CA ILE A 44 13.51 5.61 -3.59
C ILE A 44 12.31 6.10 -4.39
N VAL A 45 12.49 7.11 -5.26
CA VAL A 45 11.37 7.67 -6.05
C VAL A 45 10.78 6.62 -6.99
N ARG A 46 11.62 5.81 -7.65
CA ARG A 46 11.16 4.73 -8.53
C ARG A 46 10.47 3.62 -7.74
N GLY A 47 11.01 3.27 -6.57
CA GLY A 47 10.39 2.32 -5.65
C GLY A 47 9.00 2.77 -5.23
N LEU A 48 8.84 4.01 -4.77
CA LEU A 48 7.54 4.58 -4.40
C LEU A 48 6.55 4.62 -5.59
N MET A 49 7.00 4.96 -6.80
CA MET A 49 6.17 4.94 -8.00
C MET A 49 5.65 3.53 -8.32
N ILE A 50 6.55 2.54 -8.35
CA ILE A 50 6.19 1.14 -8.61
C ILE A 50 5.22 0.64 -7.54
N GLY A 51 5.49 0.96 -6.27
CA GLY A 51 4.64 0.55 -5.15
C GLY A 51 3.23 1.13 -5.27
N GLY A 52 3.11 2.43 -5.54
CA GLY A 52 1.80 3.07 -5.74
C GLY A 52 1.03 2.49 -6.92
N ILE A 53 1.68 2.30 -8.08
CA ILE A 53 1.03 1.69 -9.25
C ILE A 53 0.57 0.26 -8.94
N ALA A 54 1.42 -0.53 -8.28
CA ALA A 54 1.09 -1.91 -7.96
C ALA A 54 -0.03 -2.01 -6.92
N MET A 55 -0.08 -1.11 -5.94
CA MET A 55 -1.21 -1.01 -5.00
C MET A 55 -2.52 -0.58 -5.69
N ALA A 56 -2.46 0.34 -6.66
CA ALA A 56 -3.64 0.67 -7.45
C ALA A 56 -4.13 -0.55 -8.25
N ALA A 57 -3.20 -1.33 -8.82
CA ALA A 57 -3.53 -2.56 -9.53
C ALA A 57 -4.12 -3.65 -8.60
N SER A 58 -3.62 -3.80 -7.37
CA SER A 58 -4.22 -4.73 -6.40
C SER A 58 -5.64 -4.32 -6.02
N ASN A 59 -5.91 -3.02 -5.85
CA ASN A 59 -7.28 -2.52 -5.65
C ASN A 59 -8.23 -2.88 -6.81
N LEU A 60 -7.74 -2.85 -8.05
CA LEU A 60 -8.54 -3.30 -9.20
C LEU A 60 -8.83 -4.80 -9.18
N MET A 61 -7.95 -5.63 -8.60
CA MET A 61 -8.24 -7.05 -8.40
C MET A 61 -9.37 -7.25 -7.39
N PHE A 62 -9.47 -6.42 -6.34
CA PHE A 62 -10.62 -6.45 -5.42
C PHE A 62 -11.92 -6.00 -6.09
N ALA A 63 -11.88 -4.99 -6.96
CA ALA A 63 -13.02 -4.65 -7.82
C ALA A 63 -13.43 -5.84 -8.70
N TRP A 64 -12.46 -6.61 -9.22
CA TRP A 64 -12.74 -7.79 -10.03
C TRP A 64 -13.40 -8.90 -9.21
N ILE A 65 -12.93 -9.19 -7.98
CA ILE A 65 -13.61 -10.13 -7.08
C ILE A 65 -15.04 -9.68 -6.80
N ALA A 66 -15.25 -8.39 -6.52
CA ALA A 66 -16.59 -7.85 -6.23
C ALA A 66 -17.59 -8.13 -7.37
N LYS A 67 -17.11 -8.11 -8.63
CA LYS A 67 -17.94 -8.39 -9.81
C LYS A 67 -18.14 -9.90 -10.08
N VAL A 68 -17.14 -10.73 -9.82
CA VAL A 68 -17.18 -12.18 -10.12
C VAL A 68 -17.91 -12.95 -9.03
N GLY A 69 -17.85 -12.50 -7.78
CA GLY A 69 -18.36 -13.24 -6.63
C GLY A 69 -17.30 -14.14 -5.97
N PRO A 70 -17.71 -15.11 -5.15
CA PRO A 70 -16.81 -15.89 -4.31
C PRO A 70 -16.03 -16.93 -5.13
N ASN A 71 -14.87 -16.53 -5.65
CA ASN A 71 -13.92 -17.41 -6.33
C ASN A 71 -12.62 -17.51 -5.52
N GLU A 72 -12.32 -18.70 -5.01
CA GLU A 72 -11.16 -18.93 -4.14
C GLU A 72 -9.81 -18.72 -4.83
N HIS A 73 -9.67 -19.12 -6.09
CA HIS A 73 -8.42 -18.96 -6.83
C HIS A 73 -8.12 -17.47 -7.07
N LEU A 74 -9.15 -16.71 -7.46
CA LEU A 74 -9.03 -15.26 -7.62
C LEU A 74 -8.77 -14.58 -6.28
N PHE A 75 -9.41 -15.05 -5.21
CA PHE A 75 -9.20 -14.53 -3.87
C PHE A 75 -7.76 -14.75 -3.39
N LEU A 76 -7.22 -15.97 -3.50
CA LEU A 76 -5.83 -16.29 -3.16
C LEU A 76 -4.86 -15.42 -3.98
N ALA A 77 -5.03 -15.35 -5.30
CA ALA A 77 -4.16 -14.56 -6.16
C ALA A 77 -4.18 -13.07 -5.76
N THR A 78 -5.36 -12.54 -5.48
CA THR A 78 -5.54 -11.14 -5.07
C THR A 78 -4.88 -10.87 -3.72
N ILE A 79 -5.06 -11.76 -2.73
CA ILE A 79 -4.40 -11.66 -1.42
C ILE A 79 -2.89 -11.68 -1.57
N ILE A 80 -2.33 -12.58 -2.39
CA ILE A 80 -0.87 -12.65 -2.60
C ILE A 80 -0.33 -11.36 -3.20
N VAL A 81 -0.97 -10.83 -4.25
CA VAL A 81 -0.57 -9.57 -4.89
C VAL A 81 -0.72 -8.39 -3.92
N ASP A 82 -1.82 -8.32 -3.18
CA ASP A 82 -2.06 -7.27 -2.19
C ASP A 82 -1.02 -7.26 -1.07
N ASN A 83 -0.67 -8.44 -0.52
CA ASN A 83 0.36 -8.54 0.51
C ASN A 83 1.75 -8.19 -0.04
N PHE A 84 2.07 -8.59 -1.27
CA PHE A 84 3.33 -8.20 -1.91
C PHE A 84 3.43 -6.68 -2.09
N THR A 85 2.40 -6.06 -2.65
CA THR A 85 2.38 -4.62 -2.92
C THR A 85 2.36 -3.80 -1.63
N THR A 86 1.61 -4.23 -0.62
CA THR A 86 1.62 -3.63 0.71
C THR A 86 3.00 -3.71 1.36
N ALA A 87 3.64 -4.88 1.33
CA ALA A 87 4.98 -5.05 1.88
C ALA A 87 6.01 -4.16 1.17
N PHE A 88 6.01 -4.19 -0.17
CA PHE A 88 6.93 -3.39 -0.98
C PHE A 88 6.74 -1.88 -0.74
N SER A 89 5.50 -1.38 -0.78
CA SER A 89 5.20 0.03 -0.55
C SER A 89 5.53 0.47 0.87
N THR A 90 5.33 -0.39 1.88
CA THR A 90 5.73 -0.12 3.27
C THR A 90 7.24 0.07 3.37
N VAL A 91 8.03 -0.83 2.76
CA VAL A 91 9.49 -0.71 2.80
C VAL A 91 9.99 0.52 2.02
N ALA A 92 9.37 0.82 0.88
CA ALA A 92 9.66 2.02 0.10
C ALA A 92 9.36 3.31 0.90
N PHE A 93 8.22 3.35 1.60
CA PHE A 93 7.82 4.47 2.43
C PHE A 93 8.73 4.66 3.65
N VAL A 94 9.08 3.58 4.36
CA VAL A 94 10.03 3.64 5.48
C VAL A 94 11.37 4.18 5.01
N SER A 95 11.89 3.66 3.89
CA SER A 95 13.16 4.12 3.31
C SER A 95 13.12 5.60 2.94
N PHE A 96 12.00 6.06 2.38
CA PHE A 96 11.76 7.47 2.06
C PHE A 96 11.77 8.36 3.31
N LEU A 97 11.08 7.95 4.38
CA LEU A 97 11.07 8.70 5.64
C LEU A 97 12.48 8.80 6.23
N THR A 98 13.25 7.70 6.23
CA THR A 98 14.63 7.70 6.75
C THR A 98 15.51 8.74 6.06
N ILE A 99 15.32 8.98 4.76
CA ILE A 99 16.08 9.99 4.00
C ILE A 99 15.66 11.42 4.34
N LEU A 100 14.38 11.63 4.66
CA LEU A 100 13.88 12.95 5.06
C LEU A 100 14.32 13.35 6.47
N THR A 101 14.72 12.38 7.30
CA THR A 101 15.14 12.63 8.68
C THR A 101 16.64 12.91 8.76
N GLY A 102 17.02 14.01 9.42
CA GLY A 102 18.42 14.42 9.59
C GLY A 102 19.15 13.72 10.74
N GLN A 103 20.48 13.83 10.80
CA GLN A 103 21.34 13.18 11.82
C GLN A 103 21.08 13.66 13.27
N ALA A 104 20.77 14.95 13.46
CA ALA A 104 20.40 15.50 14.77
C ALA A 104 18.87 15.39 14.93
N PHE A 105 18.40 14.49 15.79
CA PHE A 105 16.97 14.20 16.08
C PHE A 105 16.21 13.33 15.07
N SER A 106 16.90 12.40 14.39
CA SER A 106 16.30 11.47 13.40
C SER A 106 15.08 10.71 13.93
N ALA A 107 15.12 10.21 15.16
CA ALA A 107 14.04 9.39 15.73
C ALA A 107 12.72 10.17 15.90
N THR A 108 12.77 11.39 16.43
CA THR A 108 11.57 12.22 16.63
C THR A 108 10.99 12.68 15.30
N GLN A 109 11.84 13.09 14.35
CA GLN A 109 11.39 13.48 13.01
C GLN A 109 10.75 12.30 12.26
N TYR A 110 11.36 11.12 12.36
CA TYR A 110 10.80 9.89 11.79
C TYR A 110 9.44 9.59 12.39
N ALA A 111 9.34 9.62 13.72
CA ALA A 111 8.09 9.36 14.43
C ALA A 111 6.99 10.35 14.03
N LEU A 112 7.31 11.63 13.87
CA LEU A 112 6.37 12.66 13.42
C LEU A 112 5.87 12.39 11.99
N LEU A 113 6.78 12.14 11.05
CA LEU A 113 6.43 11.88 9.65
C LEU A 113 5.64 10.57 9.49
N ALA A 114 6.05 9.51 10.19
CA ALA A 114 5.35 8.23 10.22
C ALA A 114 3.94 8.39 10.81
N SER A 115 3.81 9.19 11.87
CA SER A 115 2.51 9.49 12.49
C SER A 115 1.61 10.27 11.53
N LEU A 116 2.15 11.25 10.80
CA LEU A 116 1.39 12.01 9.81
C LEU A 116 0.89 11.12 8.65
N GLY A 117 1.75 10.23 8.14
CA GLY A 117 1.36 9.26 7.12
C GLY A 117 0.26 8.31 7.63
N ASN A 118 0.41 7.80 8.86
CA ASN A 118 -0.61 6.96 9.49
C ASN A 118 -1.91 7.70 9.77
N PHE A 119 -1.85 8.98 10.13
CA PHE A 119 -3.03 9.81 10.36
C PHE A 119 -3.86 9.94 9.09
N GLY A 120 -3.23 10.26 7.95
CA GLY A 120 -3.92 10.32 6.66
C GLY A 120 -4.54 8.98 6.25
N ARG A 121 -3.76 7.89 6.33
CA ARG A 121 -4.22 6.53 6.02
C ARG A 121 -5.39 6.11 6.89
N THR A 122 -5.30 6.32 8.21
CA THR A 122 -6.31 5.84 9.17
C THR A 122 -7.59 6.65 9.04
N THR A 123 -7.49 7.96 8.84
CA THR A 123 -8.64 8.83 8.61
C THR A 123 -9.43 8.36 7.39
N LEU A 124 -8.77 8.17 6.24
CA LEU A 124 -9.42 7.67 5.02
C LEU A 124 -9.99 6.26 5.19
N ALA A 125 -9.28 5.37 5.89
CA ALA A 125 -9.75 4.02 6.17
C ALA A 125 -11.02 4.01 7.05
N SER A 126 -11.12 4.91 8.03
CA SER A 126 -12.31 5.01 8.89
C SER A 126 -13.56 5.43 8.11
N PHE A 127 -13.43 6.33 7.14
CA PHE A 127 -14.55 6.78 6.29
C PHE A 127 -14.90 5.78 5.16
N SER A 128 -14.05 4.78 4.91
CA SER A 128 -14.24 3.88 3.76
C SER A 128 -15.49 3.01 3.84
N GLY A 129 -15.93 2.61 5.04
CA GLY A 129 -17.15 1.82 5.22
C GLY A 129 -18.40 2.61 4.85
N GLU A 130 -18.54 3.83 5.38
CA GLU A 130 -19.66 4.72 5.08
C GLU A 130 -19.72 5.09 3.59
N LEU A 131 -18.56 5.27 2.95
CA LEU A 131 -18.50 5.53 1.51
C LEU A 131 -19.02 4.35 0.69
N VAL A 132 -18.71 3.10 1.07
CA VAL A 132 -19.25 1.91 0.40
C VAL A 132 -20.74 1.80 0.60
N ASP A 133 -21.23 2.00 1.83
CA ASP A 133 -22.65 1.97 2.15
C ASP A 133 -23.42 3.03 1.36
N TYR A 134 -22.85 4.22 1.17
CA TYR A 134 -23.41 5.27 0.33
C TYR A 134 -23.46 4.87 -1.16
N LEU A 135 -22.38 4.29 -1.68
CA LEU A 135 -22.29 3.87 -3.09
C LEU A 135 -23.12 2.62 -3.40
N ASN A 136 -23.40 1.77 -2.39
CA ASN A 136 -24.03 0.46 -2.52
C ASN A 136 -23.32 -0.47 -3.55
N ASP A 137 -22.05 -0.24 -3.83
CA ASP A 137 -21.27 -1.04 -4.78
C ASP A 137 -19.77 -1.04 -4.43
N TRP A 138 -19.28 -2.21 -4.04
CA TRP A 138 -17.88 -2.46 -3.78
C TRP A 138 -17.00 -2.28 -5.02
N THR A 139 -17.51 -2.61 -6.21
CA THR A 139 -16.74 -2.50 -7.46
C THR A 139 -16.37 -1.04 -7.70
N THR A 140 -17.35 -0.14 -7.65
CA THR A 140 -17.15 1.30 -7.83
C THR A 140 -16.24 1.88 -6.74
N PHE A 141 -16.40 1.45 -5.49
CA PHE A 141 -15.50 1.87 -4.40
C PHE A 141 -14.03 1.53 -4.69
N PHE A 142 -13.73 0.29 -5.08
CA PHE A 142 -12.35 -0.12 -5.37
C PHE A 142 -11.77 0.59 -6.60
N VAL A 143 -12.59 0.87 -7.62
CA VAL A 143 -12.15 1.69 -8.77
C VAL A 143 -11.82 3.12 -8.34
N ILE A 144 -12.67 3.76 -7.53
CA ILE A 144 -12.41 5.11 -7.00
C ILE A 144 -11.09 5.13 -6.21
N THR A 145 -10.87 4.17 -5.31
CA THR A 145 -9.63 4.11 -4.53
C THR A 145 -8.39 3.89 -5.40
N ALA A 146 -8.49 3.11 -6.48
CA ALA A 146 -7.39 2.95 -7.44
C ALA A 146 -7.08 4.26 -8.18
N VAL A 147 -8.12 5.00 -8.62
CA VAL A 147 -7.96 6.31 -9.27
C VAL A 147 -7.37 7.35 -8.31
N MET A 148 -7.72 7.29 -7.02
CA MET A 148 -7.20 8.18 -5.98
C MET A 148 -5.69 8.07 -5.74
N VAL A 149 -5.03 7.03 -6.26
CA VAL A 149 -3.57 6.91 -6.26
C VAL A 149 -2.93 7.82 -7.32
N VAL A 150 -3.63 8.18 -8.39
CA VAL A 150 -3.06 8.97 -9.49
C VAL A 150 -2.55 10.35 -9.04
N PRO A 151 -3.29 11.16 -8.24
CA PRO A 151 -2.78 12.44 -7.75
C PRO A 151 -1.49 12.32 -6.94
N SER A 152 -1.36 11.27 -6.12
CA SER A 152 -0.14 11.07 -5.30
C SER A 152 1.06 10.69 -6.16
N LEU A 153 0.85 9.87 -7.20
CA LEU A 153 1.90 9.53 -8.18
C LEU A 153 2.33 10.76 -9.00
N ILE A 154 1.40 11.61 -9.42
CA ILE A 154 1.71 12.87 -10.12
C ILE A 154 2.53 13.80 -9.23
N MET A 155 2.15 13.94 -7.96
CA MET A 155 2.89 14.74 -6.99
C MET A 155 4.31 14.19 -6.79
N LEU A 156 4.45 12.88 -6.60
CA LEU A 156 5.73 12.21 -6.45
C LEU A 156 6.62 12.40 -7.68
N TYR A 157 6.07 12.25 -8.88
CA TYR A 157 6.79 12.45 -10.13
C TYR A 157 7.21 13.91 -10.34
N SER A 158 6.40 14.87 -9.93
CA SER A 158 6.72 16.31 -10.02
C SER A 158 7.86 16.70 -9.08
N LEU A 159 7.87 16.11 -7.87
CA LEU A 159 8.90 16.35 -6.85
C LEU A 159 10.17 15.51 -7.04
N ARG A 160 10.24 14.68 -8.10
CA ARG A 160 11.35 13.74 -8.31
C ARG A 160 12.72 14.42 -8.31
N HIS A 161 12.81 15.62 -8.90
CA HIS A 161 14.07 16.37 -9.02
C HIS A 161 14.56 16.83 -7.65
N TYR A 162 13.65 17.38 -6.84
CA TYR A 162 13.94 17.77 -5.46
C TYR A 162 14.45 16.58 -4.62
N PHE A 163 13.79 15.43 -4.71
CA PHE A 163 14.23 14.23 -3.98
C PHE A 163 15.56 13.69 -4.49
N THR A 164 15.84 13.80 -5.79
CA THR A 164 17.13 13.38 -6.37
C THR A 164 18.27 14.25 -5.85
N GLU A 165 18.09 15.58 -5.83
CA GLU A 165 19.08 16.51 -5.27
C GLU A 165 19.32 16.28 -3.76
N LEU A 166 18.25 16.01 -3.01
CA LEU A 166 18.34 15.71 -1.59
C LEU A 166 19.14 14.42 -1.33
N LEU A 167 18.94 13.40 -2.17
CA LEU A 167 19.68 12.14 -2.12
C LEU A 167 21.17 12.32 -2.45
N GLU A 168 21.49 13.14 -3.46
CA GLU A 168 22.89 13.45 -3.80
C GLU A 168 23.61 14.17 -2.65
N LYS A 169 22.96 15.17 -2.04
CA LYS A 169 23.50 15.89 -0.87
C LYS A 169 23.71 14.97 0.33
N ALA A 170 22.79 14.04 0.59
CA ALA A 170 22.93 13.06 1.66
C ALA A 170 24.11 12.11 1.40
N ARG A 171 24.34 11.72 0.14
CA ARG A 171 25.46 10.83 -0.24
C ARG A 171 26.82 11.51 -0.17
N GLN A 172 26.89 12.82 -0.36
CA GLN A 172 28.12 13.61 -0.24
C GLN A 172 28.53 13.92 1.22
N ARG A 173 27.64 13.70 2.19
CA ARG A 173 27.89 13.91 3.62
C ARG A 173 28.43 12.68 4.36
N ASN A 174 28.42 11.51 3.72
CA ASN A 174 28.99 10.25 4.21
C ASN A 174 30.28 9.94 3.43
#